data_AF-A0A835Y8L6-F1
#
_entry.id   AF-A0A835Y8L6-F1
#
_cell.length_a   1.000
_cell.length_b   1.000
_cell.length_c   1.000
_cell.angle_alpha   90.00
_cell.angle_beta   90.00
_cell.angle_gamma   90.00
#
_symmetry.space_group_name_H-M   'P 1'
#
loop_
_entity.id
_entity.type
_entity.pdbx_description
1 polymer ?
#
loop_
_entity_poly.entity_id
_entity_poly.type
_entity_poly.pdbx_seq_one_letter_code
_entity_poly.pdbx_strand_id
1 'polypeptide(L)'
;MDPSATKGVRLVASDSPSRGRVELASAEPWLTGGEVPLAWLPVCALDFDDVRAKILCELMGFKYGRMYSSRAIAYRPAPEGDPGYPITSPVEWLECTEGGGEGGGEGEASPPGDPGSSWDWPFARVALPPGAPYFCSFQTKTFAAQCEFTGPLAGVEDETGPSGFVALTGLDLEPNLCPEGDDECMSYGRVELLVDPVSPGRQVWAPVCAVPLDADFEVVVNMGAFVCMQMNNWRQSSSFAWWGSTTGTSFALPETPVSGEGELFDPSQHSAWVTVFSMPEEAGFPIALQKFGMEVSDTPCPHGLLAVICTVQSP
;
A
#
# COMPACT_ATOMS: atom_id res chain seq x y z
N MET A 1 13.42 13.16 19.88
CA MET A 1 12.89 11.80 19.73
C MET A 1 12.55 11.64 18.28
N ASP A 2 13.12 10.64 17.62
CA ASP A 2 12.87 10.37 16.20
C ASP A 2 11.44 9.81 16.06
N PRO A 3 10.51 10.53 15.40
CA PRO A 3 9.13 10.09 15.25
C PRO A 3 8.97 8.85 14.36
N SER A 4 10.04 8.35 13.71
CA SER A 4 10.00 7.21 12.79
C SER A 4 10.14 5.83 13.44
N ALA A 5 10.42 5.76 14.74
CA ALA A 5 10.53 4.48 15.46
C ALA A 5 9.37 4.32 16.45
N THR A 6 8.27 3.73 15.99
CA THR A 6 7.39 3.06 16.94
C THR A 6 8.14 1.88 17.55
N LYS A 7 7.90 1.61 18.84
CA LYS A 7 8.60 0.52 19.55
C LYS A 7 8.29 -0.79 18.79
N GLY A 8 9.29 -1.35 18.09
CA GLY A 8 9.16 -2.63 17.38
C GLY A 8 9.34 -2.60 15.86
N VAL A 9 9.12 -1.47 15.17
CA VAL A 9 9.23 -1.37 13.70
C VAL A 9 9.98 -0.09 13.33
N ARG A 10 10.87 -0.17 12.33
CA ARG A 10 11.54 1.01 11.78
C ARG A 10 11.86 0.87 10.30
N LEU A 11 12.07 2.02 9.66
CA LEU A 11 12.64 2.12 8.32
C LEU A 11 14.12 2.48 8.38
N VAL A 12 14.92 1.82 7.54
CA VAL A 12 16.35 2.10 7.36
C VAL A 12 16.71 2.17 5.87
N ALA A 13 17.90 2.71 5.57
CA ALA A 13 18.38 2.89 4.18
C ALA A 13 17.33 3.60 3.31
N SER A 14 16.72 4.62 3.91
CA SER A 14 15.60 5.38 3.41
C SER A 14 16.10 6.59 2.59
N ASP A 15 15.45 6.86 1.46
CA ASP A 15 15.54 8.10 0.69
C ASP A 15 14.41 9.09 1.03
N SER A 16 13.38 8.64 1.75
CA SER A 16 12.28 9.46 2.25
C SER A 16 11.80 8.97 3.62
N PRO A 17 11.29 9.85 4.50
CA PRO A 17 10.85 9.46 5.85
C PRO A 17 9.71 8.43 5.87
N SER A 18 9.08 8.15 4.73
CA SER A 18 7.99 7.20 4.57
C SER A 18 8.37 6.03 3.67
N ARG A 19 9.66 5.78 3.42
CA ARG A 19 10.10 4.70 2.55
C ARG A 19 11.45 4.17 2.98
N GLY A 20 11.58 2.85 3.08
CA GLY A 20 12.85 2.25 3.45
C GLY A 20 12.76 0.74 3.61
N ARG A 21 13.90 0.13 3.89
CA ARG A 21 13.95 -1.27 4.31
C ARG A 21 13.33 -1.39 5.70
N VAL A 22 12.47 -2.38 5.87
CA VAL A 22 11.86 -2.69 7.17
C VAL A 22 12.86 -3.44 8.05
N GLU A 23 12.97 -3.00 9.30
CA GLU A 23 13.58 -3.79 10.37
C GLU A 23 12.61 -3.91 11.56
N LEU A 24 12.57 -5.10 12.15
CA LEU A 24 11.74 -5.41 13.33
C LEU A 24 12.62 -5.58 14.55
N ALA A 25 12.19 -5.01 15.68
CA ALA A 25 12.82 -5.27 16.96
C ALA A 25 12.19 -6.52 17.59
N SER A 26 13.01 -7.48 18.00
CA SER A 26 12.53 -8.66 18.74
C SER A 26 12.24 -8.34 20.20
N ALA A 27 11.15 -8.89 20.73
CA ALA A 27 10.85 -8.91 22.16
C ALA A 27 11.63 -10.00 22.92
N GLU A 28 12.30 -10.91 22.20
CA GLU A 28 12.86 -12.12 22.77
C GLU A 28 14.36 -11.99 23.06
N PRO A 29 14.81 -12.10 24.33
CA PRO A 29 16.22 -11.94 24.70
C PRO A 29 17.13 -13.03 24.11
N TRP A 30 16.59 -14.21 23.79
CA TRP A 30 17.39 -15.32 23.26
C TRP A 30 17.93 -15.04 21.85
N LEU A 31 17.32 -14.12 21.09
CA LEU A 31 17.83 -13.71 19.78
C LEU A 31 19.10 -12.85 19.86
N THR A 32 19.37 -12.23 21.01
CA THR A 32 20.57 -11.43 21.26
C THR A 32 21.60 -12.14 22.14
N GLY A 33 21.39 -13.43 22.46
CA GLY A 33 22.19 -14.12 23.47
C GLY A 33 22.06 -13.52 24.87
N GLY A 34 21.01 -12.73 25.13
CA GLY A 34 20.75 -12.04 26.39
C GLY A 34 21.60 -10.80 26.66
N GLU A 35 22.53 -10.44 25.77
CA GLU A 35 23.46 -9.31 25.99
C GLU A 35 22.89 -7.96 25.55
N VAL A 36 22.01 -7.95 24.54
CA VAL A 36 21.42 -6.73 23.98
C VAL A 36 19.93 -6.70 24.27
N PRO A 37 19.37 -5.57 24.75
CA PRO A 37 17.96 -5.50 25.12
C PRO A 37 16.99 -5.65 23.93
N LEU A 38 17.42 -5.31 22.70
CA LEU A 38 16.61 -5.36 21.47
C LEU A 38 17.50 -5.73 20.27
N ALA A 39 17.19 -6.83 19.58
CA ALA A 39 17.74 -7.15 18.26
C ALA A 39 16.86 -6.52 17.18
N TRP A 40 17.46 -5.72 16.30
CA TRP A 40 16.81 -5.25 15.06
C TRP A 40 17.20 -6.15 13.91
N LEU A 41 16.21 -6.72 13.24
CA LEU A 41 16.38 -7.73 12.21
C LEU A 41 15.71 -7.27 10.92
N PRO A 42 16.38 -7.36 9.75
CA PRO A 42 15.74 -7.04 8.48
C PRO A 42 14.70 -8.11 8.13
N VAL A 43 13.67 -7.73 7.37
CA VAL A 43 12.63 -8.67 6.91
C VAL A 43 13.01 -9.27 5.55
N CYS A 44 12.83 -10.57 5.37
CA CYS A 44 13.02 -11.29 4.12
C CYS A 44 11.90 -10.91 3.12
N ALA A 45 12.24 -10.70 1.85
CA ALA A 45 11.27 -10.29 0.84
C ALA A 45 10.43 -11.43 0.25
N LEU A 46 10.85 -12.69 0.38
CA LEU A 46 10.28 -13.81 -0.39
C LEU A 46 8.82 -14.14 -0.03
N ASP A 47 8.43 -13.94 1.23
CA ASP A 47 7.05 -14.13 1.72
C ASP A 47 6.43 -12.82 2.26
N PHE A 48 6.98 -11.69 1.83
CA PHE A 48 6.53 -10.37 2.25
C PHE A 48 5.64 -9.76 1.16
N ASP A 49 4.42 -9.38 1.53
CA ASP A 49 3.40 -8.87 0.62
C ASP A 49 2.83 -7.52 1.09
N ASP A 50 1.95 -6.93 0.28
CA ASP A 50 1.31 -5.65 0.58
C ASP A 50 0.45 -5.70 1.86
N VAL A 51 -0.09 -6.87 2.22
CA VAL A 51 -0.84 -7.03 3.47
C VAL A 51 0.07 -6.83 4.68
N ARG A 52 1.24 -7.48 4.69
CA ARG A 52 2.25 -7.30 5.75
C ARG A 52 2.86 -5.91 5.72
N ALA A 53 3.15 -5.38 4.53
CA ALA A 53 3.61 -4.01 4.37
C ALA A 53 2.66 -3.03 5.06
N LYS A 54 1.37 -3.07 4.69
CA LYS A 54 0.33 -2.22 5.27
C LYS A 54 0.30 -2.29 6.80
N ILE A 55 0.31 -3.50 7.37
CA ILE A 55 0.28 -3.68 8.84
C ILE A 55 1.49 -2.99 9.49
N LEU A 56 2.68 -3.16 8.92
CA LEU A 56 3.89 -2.54 9.45
C LEU A 56 3.86 -1.01 9.34
N CYS A 57 3.29 -0.47 8.26
CA CYS A 57 3.06 0.96 8.10
C CYS A 57 2.04 1.48 9.13
N GLU A 58 0.96 0.76 9.37
CA GLU A 58 -0.03 1.04 10.43
C GLU A 58 0.60 1.04 11.82
N LEU A 59 1.50 0.09 12.09
CA LEU A 59 2.28 0.05 13.33
C LEU A 59 3.25 1.23 13.49
N MET A 60 3.65 1.89 12.39
CA MET A 60 4.43 3.13 12.40
C MET A 60 3.57 4.40 12.41
N GLY A 61 2.24 4.26 12.47
CA GLY A 61 1.29 5.37 12.52
C GLY A 61 0.85 5.90 11.15
N PHE A 62 1.24 5.23 10.07
CA PHE A 62 0.74 5.54 8.73
C PHE A 62 -0.60 4.85 8.51
N LYS A 63 -1.44 5.42 7.66
CA LYS A 63 -2.76 4.83 7.40
C LYS A 63 -2.69 3.75 6.31
N TYR A 64 -1.65 3.82 5.47
CA TYR A 64 -1.46 2.94 4.33
C TYR A 64 0.01 2.61 4.14
N GLY A 65 0.25 1.57 3.36
CA GLY A 65 1.55 0.98 3.15
C GLY A 65 1.52 -0.04 2.04
N ARG A 66 2.59 -0.09 1.24
CA ARG A 66 2.81 -1.12 0.22
C ARG A 66 4.23 -1.64 0.27
N MET A 67 4.43 -2.83 -0.28
CA MET A 67 5.75 -3.37 -0.51
C MET A 67 6.50 -2.46 -1.49
N TYR A 68 7.73 -2.13 -1.14
CA TYR A 68 8.61 -1.32 -1.96
C TYR A 68 9.94 -2.04 -2.16
N SER A 69 10.34 -2.19 -3.42
CA SER A 69 11.60 -2.82 -3.78
C SER A 69 12.49 -1.85 -4.57
N SER A 70 13.73 -1.72 -4.12
CA SER A 70 14.81 -1.07 -4.86
C SER A 70 16.10 -1.82 -4.56
N ARG A 71 17.11 -1.70 -5.43
CA ARG A 71 18.39 -2.38 -5.20
C ARG A 71 19.06 -1.94 -3.89
N ALA A 72 18.93 -0.67 -3.51
CA ALA A 72 19.49 -0.12 -2.28
C ALA A 72 18.80 -0.63 -1.01
N ILE A 73 17.52 -0.99 -1.11
CA ILE A 73 16.72 -1.55 -0.01
C ILE A 73 16.88 -3.05 0.09
N ALA A 74 16.72 -3.74 -1.05
CA ALA A 74 16.70 -5.19 -1.14
C ALA A 74 18.05 -5.82 -0.82
N TYR A 75 19.14 -5.07 -1.03
CA TYR A 75 20.48 -5.59 -0.80
C TYR A 75 21.27 -4.72 0.17
N ARG A 76 21.84 -5.37 1.18
CA ARG A 76 22.83 -4.77 2.09
C ARG A 76 24.22 -5.32 1.76
N PRO A 77 25.28 -4.49 1.75
CA PRO A 77 26.64 -5.00 1.76
C PRO A 77 26.87 -5.87 3.01
N ALA A 78 27.54 -7.01 2.82
CA ALA A 78 28.00 -7.80 3.96
C ALA A 78 28.81 -6.91 4.91
N PRO A 79 28.64 -7.04 6.24
CA PRO A 79 29.43 -6.26 7.18
C PRO A 79 30.91 -6.58 6.93
N GLU A 80 31.67 -5.59 6.46
CA GLU A 80 33.10 -5.77 6.19
C GLU A 80 33.85 -5.96 7.52
N GLY A 81 34.42 -7.14 7.72
CA GLY A 81 35.50 -7.34 8.70
C GLY A 81 35.11 -7.72 10.13
N ASP A 82 33.86 -8.08 10.41
CA ASP A 82 33.51 -8.66 11.72
C ASP A 82 33.11 -10.15 11.60
N PRO A 83 34.08 -11.09 11.68
CA PRO A 83 33.82 -12.52 11.70
C PRO A 83 33.03 -12.99 12.94
N GLY A 84 32.75 -12.08 13.89
CA GLY A 84 32.00 -12.33 15.11
C GLY A 84 30.64 -11.63 15.19
N TYR A 85 30.26 -10.80 14.21
CA TYR A 85 28.90 -10.26 14.19
C TYR A 85 27.96 -11.44 13.98
N PRO A 86 27.09 -11.80 14.95
CA PRO A 86 26.13 -12.85 14.72
C PRO A 86 25.31 -12.40 13.52
N ILE A 87 25.51 -13.07 12.39
CA ILE A 87 24.72 -12.87 11.19
C ILE A 87 23.34 -13.37 11.56
N THR A 88 22.57 -12.52 12.23
CA THR A 88 21.20 -12.81 12.57
C THR A 88 20.45 -12.80 11.26
N SER A 89 20.17 -14.01 10.78
CA SER A 89 19.35 -14.24 9.61
C SER A 89 18.12 -13.33 9.61
N PRO A 90 17.69 -12.82 8.43
CA PRO A 90 16.50 -12.00 8.33
C PRO A 90 15.28 -12.66 8.99
N VAL A 91 14.32 -11.82 9.37
CA VAL A 91 12.97 -12.24 9.74
C VAL A 91 12.34 -12.93 8.53
N GLU A 92 11.96 -14.19 8.72
CA GLU A 92 11.18 -15.02 7.82
C GLU A 92 9.84 -15.36 8.47
N TRP A 93 8.85 -15.77 7.67
CA TRP A 93 7.54 -16.20 8.18
C TRP A 93 6.89 -15.17 9.11
N LEU A 94 6.92 -13.90 8.71
CA LEU A 94 6.26 -12.83 9.46
C LEU A 94 4.74 -13.04 9.39
N GLU A 95 4.12 -13.22 10.55
CA GLU A 95 2.67 -13.32 10.69
C GLU A 95 2.19 -12.21 11.61
N CYS A 96 1.15 -11.51 11.20
CA CYS A 96 0.51 -10.47 12.00
C CYS A 96 -1.01 -10.70 12.01
N THR A 97 -1.62 -10.64 13.19
CA THR A 97 -3.06 -10.81 13.39
C THR A 97 -3.67 -9.59 14.11
N GLU A 98 -4.89 -9.23 13.74
CA GLU A 98 -5.66 -8.18 14.43
C GLU A 98 -6.06 -8.64 15.84
N GLY A 99 -6.01 -7.74 16.84
CA GLY A 99 -6.58 -7.99 18.17
C GLY A 99 -5.58 -8.24 19.31
N GLY A 100 -4.32 -7.79 19.18
CA GLY A 100 -3.24 -8.07 20.14
C GLY A 100 -3.31 -7.40 21.53
N GLY A 101 -4.42 -6.76 21.92
CA GLY A 101 -4.41 -5.76 23.00
C GLY A 101 -5.02 -6.14 24.36
N GLU A 102 -6.12 -6.89 24.42
CA GLU A 102 -6.93 -6.94 25.66
C GLU A 102 -6.84 -8.25 26.43
N GLY A 103 -6.10 -9.22 25.92
CA GLY A 103 -6.03 -10.58 26.47
C GLY A 103 -4.63 -11.00 26.89
N GLY A 104 -3.87 -10.12 27.53
CA GLY A 104 -2.71 -10.52 28.33
C GLY A 104 -3.16 -11.34 29.55
N GLY A 105 -3.88 -12.44 29.34
CA GLY A 105 -3.71 -13.58 30.21
C GLY A 105 -2.23 -13.93 30.10
N GLU A 106 -1.58 -14.07 31.25
CA GLU A 106 -0.34 -14.83 31.39
C GLU A 106 -0.60 -16.30 30.98
N GLY A 107 -1.11 -16.53 29.77
CA GLY A 107 -0.88 -17.77 29.08
C GLY A 107 0.63 -17.78 28.92
N GLU A 108 1.29 -18.46 29.85
CA GLU A 108 2.66 -18.93 29.71
C GLU A 108 2.85 -19.16 28.22
N ALA A 109 3.73 -18.37 27.59
CA ALA A 109 4.30 -18.79 26.32
C ALA A 109 4.71 -20.23 26.59
N SER A 110 4.02 -21.19 25.96
CA SER A 110 4.23 -22.60 26.28
C SER A 110 5.74 -22.77 26.34
N PRO A 111 6.31 -23.17 27.49
CA PRO A 111 7.75 -23.30 27.61
C PRO A 111 8.22 -24.10 26.40
N PRO A 112 9.35 -23.73 25.78
CA PRO A 112 9.81 -24.30 24.52
C PRO A 112 9.51 -25.80 24.55
N GLY A 113 8.65 -26.21 23.61
CA GLY A 113 7.98 -27.50 23.62
C GLY A 113 8.96 -28.62 23.91
N ASP A 114 8.44 -29.66 24.56
CA ASP A 114 9.10 -30.92 24.84
C ASP A 114 10.17 -31.23 23.76
N PRO A 115 11.48 -31.32 24.09
CA PRO A 115 12.58 -31.39 23.12
C PRO A 115 12.57 -32.60 22.16
N GLY A 116 11.45 -33.32 22.06
CA GLY A 116 11.20 -34.44 21.17
C GLY A 116 10.35 -34.14 19.92
N SER A 117 9.67 -32.99 19.79
CA SER A 117 9.00 -32.61 18.53
C SER A 117 9.99 -31.88 17.61
N SER A 118 10.54 -32.59 16.61
CA SER A 118 11.62 -32.07 15.75
C SER A 118 11.22 -30.93 14.80
N TRP A 119 10.10 -30.26 15.02
CA TRP A 119 9.54 -29.23 14.12
C TRP A 119 9.04 -27.96 14.85
N ASP A 120 9.08 -27.89 16.18
CA ASP A 120 8.67 -26.70 16.95
C ASP A 120 9.80 -25.68 17.06
N TRP A 121 10.09 -24.98 15.96
CA TRP A 121 10.96 -23.80 16.03
C TRP A 121 10.23 -22.67 16.76
N PRO A 122 10.86 -22.02 17.76
CA PRO A 122 10.19 -20.97 18.51
C PRO A 122 9.96 -19.75 17.62
N PHE A 123 8.71 -19.31 17.52
CA PHE A 123 8.39 -18.01 16.98
C PHE A 123 8.84 -16.93 17.97
N ALA A 124 9.52 -15.91 17.46
CA ALA A 124 9.82 -14.71 18.21
C ALA A 124 8.72 -13.67 18.01
N ARG A 125 8.52 -12.80 19.00
CA ARG A 125 7.55 -11.70 18.92
C ARG A 125 8.22 -10.40 18.52
N VAL A 126 7.49 -9.55 17.81
CA VAL A 126 7.89 -8.16 17.58
C VAL A 126 7.66 -7.36 18.88
N ALA A 127 8.62 -6.51 19.27
CA ALA A 127 8.58 -5.72 20.48
C ALA A 127 7.64 -4.51 20.39
N LEU A 128 6.35 -4.77 20.17
CA LEU A 128 5.29 -3.78 20.03
C LEU A 128 4.86 -3.18 21.39
N PRO A 129 4.38 -1.92 21.43
CA PRO A 129 3.86 -1.32 22.65
C PRO A 129 2.57 -2.03 23.12
N PRO A 130 2.27 -2.03 24.43
CA PRO A 130 0.97 -2.50 24.92
C PRO A 130 -0.20 -1.78 24.24
N GLY A 131 -1.23 -2.54 23.84
CA GLY A 131 -2.40 -2.01 23.14
C GLY A 131 -2.19 -1.77 21.65
N ALA A 132 -1.08 -2.24 21.05
CA ALA A 132 -0.93 -2.23 19.60
C ALA A 132 -2.11 -2.97 18.92
N PRO A 133 -2.61 -2.49 17.77
CA PRO A 133 -3.76 -3.10 17.08
C PRO A 133 -3.45 -4.50 16.51
N TYR A 134 -2.17 -4.82 16.36
CA TYR A 134 -1.68 -6.08 15.82
C TYR A 134 -0.79 -6.82 16.82
N PHE A 135 -0.86 -8.15 16.76
CA PHE A 135 0.16 -9.04 17.30
C PHE A 135 0.97 -9.59 16.15
N CYS A 136 2.30 -9.43 16.19
CA CYS A 136 3.19 -9.92 15.14
C CYS A 136 4.24 -10.90 15.70
N SER A 137 4.42 -12.02 15.02
CA SER A 137 5.42 -13.05 15.30
C SER A 137 6.18 -13.45 14.05
N PHE A 138 7.40 -13.96 14.22
CA PHE A 138 8.29 -14.34 13.13
C PHE A 138 9.25 -15.46 13.50
N GLN A 139 9.94 -16.01 12.49
CA GLN A 139 11.08 -16.88 12.64
C GLN A 139 12.34 -16.20 12.09
N THR A 140 13.52 -16.61 12.54
CA THR A 140 14.79 -16.08 12.02
C THR A 140 15.62 -17.15 11.32
N LYS A 141 15.32 -18.44 11.51
CA LYS A 141 16.14 -19.50 10.96
C LYS A 141 15.34 -20.78 10.78
N THR A 142 14.88 -21.03 9.58
CA THR A 142 14.47 -22.37 9.17
C THR A 142 15.70 -23.15 8.66
N PHE A 143 15.59 -24.48 8.58
CA PHE A 143 16.62 -25.32 7.96
C PHE A 143 16.84 -24.98 6.47
N ALA A 144 15.91 -24.23 5.88
CA ALA A 144 15.94 -23.73 4.51
C ALA A 144 15.78 -22.20 4.50
N ALA A 145 16.59 -21.49 5.31
CA ALA A 145 16.63 -20.03 5.28
C ALA A 145 16.68 -19.56 3.81
N GLN A 146 15.64 -18.84 3.41
CA GLN A 146 15.43 -18.46 2.03
C GLN A 146 16.09 -17.11 1.71
N CYS A 147 16.28 -16.28 2.73
CA CYS A 147 16.97 -15.01 2.59
C CYS A 147 18.32 -15.00 3.30
N GLU A 148 19.35 -14.60 2.57
CA GLU A 148 20.61 -14.22 3.19
C GLU A 148 20.48 -12.85 3.85
N PHE A 149 21.35 -12.57 4.82
CA PHE A 149 21.45 -11.26 5.44
C PHE A 149 21.56 -10.13 4.40
N THR A 150 22.29 -10.41 3.32
CA THR A 150 22.56 -9.48 2.21
C THR A 150 21.36 -9.29 1.29
N GLY A 151 20.31 -10.11 1.36
CA GLY A 151 19.08 -9.98 0.58
C GLY A 151 18.57 -11.29 -0.03
N PRO A 152 17.36 -11.26 -0.63
CA PRO A 152 16.51 -10.07 -0.83
C PRO A 152 15.75 -9.64 0.43
N LEU A 153 15.85 -8.36 0.79
CA LEU A 153 15.20 -7.77 1.98
C LEU A 153 13.96 -6.97 1.61
N ALA A 154 12.95 -6.99 2.45
CA ALA A 154 11.70 -6.27 2.27
C ALA A 154 11.86 -4.77 2.57
N GLY A 155 11.31 -3.94 1.70
CA GLY A 155 11.05 -2.55 1.98
C GLY A 155 9.57 -2.24 1.96
N VAL A 156 9.22 -1.11 2.55
CA VAL A 156 7.89 -0.54 2.46
C VAL A 156 7.97 0.90 2.03
N GLU A 157 6.88 1.35 1.45
CA GLU A 157 6.55 2.74 1.24
C GLU A 157 5.28 3.02 2.02
N ASP A 158 5.43 3.71 3.14
CA ASP A 158 4.35 4.21 3.96
C ASP A 158 3.71 5.43 3.29
N GLU A 159 2.39 5.50 3.39
CA GLU A 159 1.61 6.61 2.85
C GLU A 159 0.75 7.18 3.98
N THR A 160 0.91 8.47 4.27
CA THR A 160 0.08 9.18 5.26
C THR A 160 -1.34 9.46 4.74
N GLY A 161 -1.68 9.07 3.50
CA GLY A 161 -2.94 9.38 2.84
C GLY A 161 -3.58 8.17 2.13
N PRO A 162 -4.91 8.20 1.86
CA PRO A 162 -5.69 7.12 1.24
C PRO A 162 -5.09 6.62 -0.07
N SER A 163 -4.40 5.46 -0.03
CA SER A 163 -3.81 4.81 -1.21
C SER A 163 -3.17 5.83 -2.18
N GLY A 164 -2.39 6.76 -1.60
CA GLY A 164 -2.36 8.24 -1.70
C GLY A 164 -2.26 8.88 -3.08
N PHE A 165 -2.33 8.09 -4.13
CA PHE A 165 -2.21 8.50 -5.51
C PHE A 165 -3.47 8.24 -6.34
N VAL A 166 -4.52 7.60 -5.80
CA VAL A 166 -5.85 7.47 -6.43
C VAL A 166 -6.93 7.84 -5.41
N ALA A 167 -7.86 8.69 -5.81
CA ALA A 167 -9.06 9.01 -5.06
C ALA A 167 -10.30 8.85 -5.93
N LEU A 168 -11.42 8.48 -5.31
CA LEU A 168 -12.75 8.55 -5.89
C LEU A 168 -13.50 9.66 -5.16
N THR A 169 -13.73 10.75 -5.85
CA THR A 169 -14.38 11.96 -5.34
C THR A 169 -15.82 12.02 -5.87
N GLY A 170 -16.71 12.74 -5.19
CA GLY A 170 -18.05 13.02 -5.72
C GLY A 170 -19.09 11.92 -5.48
N LEU A 171 -18.80 10.89 -4.65
CA LEU A 171 -19.71 9.77 -4.35
C LEU A 171 -21.07 10.17 -3.73
N ASP A 172 -21.28 11.44 -3.39
CA ASP A 172 -22.56 11.93 -2.86
C ASP A 172 -23.00 13.31 -3.42
N LEU A 173 -22.19 14.02 -4.24
CA LEU A 173 -22.28 15.49 -4.23
C LEU A 173 -21.86 16.27 -5.47
N GLU A 174 -21.73 15.66 -6.66
CA GLU A 174 -21.44 16.42 -7.89
C GLU A 174 -22.59 16.37 -8.89
N PRO A 175 -23.76 16.96 -8.57
CA PRO A 175 -24.93 16.91 -9.43
C PRO A 175 -24.69 17.55 -10.80
N ASN A 176 -23.69 18.43 -10.94
CA ASN A 176 -23.33 19.03 -12.23
C ASN A 176 -22.53 18.12 -13.16
N LEU A 177 -22.03 16.98 -12.67
CA LEU A 177 -21.41 15.95 -13.51
C LEU A 177 -22.40 14.90 -13.99
N CYS A 178 -23.57 14.81 -13.35
CA CYS A 178 -24.63 13.87 -13.71
C CYS A 178 -25.68 14.51 -14.61
N PRO A 179 -25.98 13.91 -15.78
CA PRO A 179 -27.12 14.32 -16.58
C PRO A 179 -28.42 14.27 -15.76
N GLU A 180 -29.31 15.25 -15.94
CA GLU A 180 -30.60 15.25 -15.27
C GLU A 180 -31.38 13.95 -15.60
N GLY A 181 -31.80 13.22 -14.57
CA GLY A 181 -32.61 12.00 -14.69
C GLY A 181 -31.82 10.70 -14.80
N ASP A 182 -30.49 10.72 -14.63
CA ASP A 182 -29.67 9.52 -14.50
C ASP A 182 -29.39 9.20 -13.01
N ASP A 183 -30.30 8.45 -12.39
CA ASP A 183 -30.16 8.05 -10.98
C ASP A 183 -28.96 7.11 -10.75
N GLU A 184 -28.53 6.37 -11.79
CA GLU A 184 -27.36 5.51 -11.69
C GLU A 184 -26.08 6.34 -11.59
N CYS A 185 -26.04 7.50 -12.24
CA CYS A 185 -24.91 8.42 -12.21
C CYS A 185 -24.45 8.78 -10.78
N MET A 186 -25.38 8.86 -9.82
CA MET A 186 -25.05 9.17 -8.41
C MET A 186 -24.24 8.07 -7.71
N SER A 187 -24.15 6.87 -8.26
CA SER A 187 -23.36 5.77 -7.69
C SER A 187 -21.91 5.76 -8.17
N TYR A 188 -21.56 6.62 -9.12
CA TYR A 188 -20.21 6.74 -9.66
C TYR A 188 -19.48 7.89 -8.98
N GLY A 189 -18.17 7.74 -8.82
CA GLY A 189 -17.32 8.86 -8.46
C GLY A 189 -16.33 9.21 -9.56
N ARG A 190 -15.82 10.43 -9.51
CA ARG A 190 -14.73 10.90 -10.37
C ARG A 190 -13.41 10.34 -9.84
N VAL A 191 -12.61 9.79 -10.75
CA VAL A 191 -11.25 9.37 -10.41
C VAL A 191 -10.30 10.56 -10.45
N GLU A 192 -9.51 10.73 -9.39
CA GLU A 192 -8.40 11.69 -9.32
C GLU A 192 -7.09 10.97 -9.00
N LEU A 193 -5.99 11.46 -9.56
CA LEU A 193 -4.64 10.99 -9.28
C LEU A 193 -3.77 12.08 -8.69
N LEU A 194 -2.94 11.72 -7.71
CA LEU A 194 -1.90 12.62 -7.22
C LEU A 194 -0.71 12.58 -8.19
N VAL A 195 -0.44 13.69 -8.86
CA VAL A 195 0.59 13.80 -9.91
C VAL A 195 1.51 14.99 -9.69
N ASP A 196 2.70 14.92 -10.27
CA ASP A 196 3.56 16.09 -10.43
C ASP A 196 3.00 16.97 -11.58
N PRO A 197 2.66 18.25 -11.33
CA PRO A 197 2.13 19.11 -12.37
C PRO A 197 3.17 19.43 -13.44
N VAL A 198 2.71 19.83 -14.64
CA VAL A 198 3.57 20.20 -15.79
C VAL A 198 4.54 21.34 -15.44
N SER A 199 4.09 22.28 -14.60
CA SER A 199 4.94 23.32 -14.03
C SER A 199 5.58 22.83 -12.73
N PRO A 200 6.90 23.06 -12.50
CA PRO A 200 7.56 22.59 -11.30
C PRO A 200 6.87 23.12 -10.04
N GLY A 201 6.46 22.20 -9.15
CA GLY A 201 5.62 22.54 -8.01
C GLY A 201 5.39 21.37 -7.06
N ARG A 202 4.49 21.58 -6.10
CA ARG A 202 3.99 20.52 -5.21
C ARG A 202 3.04 19.62 -6.01
N GLN A 203 3.03 18.32 -5.69
CA GLN A 203 2.03 17.38 -6.22
C GLN A 203 0.60 17.91 -6.05
N VAL A 204 -0.23 17.67 -7.05
CA VAL A 204 -1.63 18.10 -7.10
C VAL A 204 -2.54 16.92 -7.44
N TRP A 205 -3.77 16.97 -6.94
CA TRP A 205 -4.82 16.04 -7.35
C TRP A 205 -5.37 16.47 -8.70
N ALA A 206 -5.20 15.60 -9.69
CA ALA A 206 -5.56 15.82 -11.08
C ALA A 206 -6.69 14.86 -11.48
N PRO A 207 -7.81 15.36 -12.02
CA PRO A 207 -8.87 14.52 -12.56
C PRO A 207 -8.36 13.62 -13.69
N VAL A 208 -8.84 12.38 -13.73
CA VAL A 208 -8.53 11.46 -14.82
C VAL A 208 -9.53 11.67 -15.96
N CYS A 209 -9.00 11.90 -17.16
CA CYS A 209 -9.77 12.02 -18.37
C CYS A 209 -10.42 10.70 -18.75
N ALA A 210 -11.62 10.79 -19.33
CA ALA A 210 -12.27 9.64 -19.90
C ALA A 210 -11.39 9.00 -20.97
N VAL A 211 -11.31 7.67 -20.94
CA VAL A 211 -10.57 6.91 -21.94
C VAL A 211 -11.37 6.97 -23.26
N PRO A 212 -10.77 7.40 -24.38
CA PRO A 212 -11.44 7.41 -25.67
C PRO A 212 -12.01 6.03 -26.03
N LEU A 213 -13.18 5.98 -26.67
CA LEU A 213 -13.82 4.71 -27.07
C LEU A 213 -13.00 3.91 -28.11
N ASP A 214 -12.09 4.58 -28.81
CA ASP A 214 -11.15 4.01 -29.76
C ASP A 214 -9.79 3.66 -29.15
N ALA A 215 -9.59 3.92 -27.85
CA ALA A 215 -8.43 3.44 -27.12
C ALA A 215 -8.46 1.91 -27.01
N ASP A 216 -7.34 1.36 -26.52
CA ASP A 216 -7.24 -0.07 -26.25
C ASP A 216 -8.39 -0.53 -25.33
N PHE A 217 -9.19 -1.48 -25.83
CA PHE A 217 -10.33 -2.03 -25.12
C PHE A 217 -9.92 -2.60 -23.76
N GLU A 218 -8.71 -3.16 -23.64
CA GLU A 218 -8.21 -3.67 -22.37
C GLU A 218 -8.00 -2.55 -21.35
N VAL A 219 -7.54 -1.36 -21.77
CA VAL A 219 -7.40 -0.19 -20.87
C VAL A 219 -8.77 0.21 -20.34
N VAL A 220 -9.75 0.37 -21.23
CA VAL A 220 -11.11 0.82 -20.86
C VAL A 220 -11.74 -0.15 -19.85
N VAL A 221 -11.74 -1.44 -20.16
CA VAL A 221 -12.42 -2.45 -19.32
C VAL A 221 -11.73 -2.62 -17.97
N ASN A 222 -10.40 -2.64 -17.94
CA ASN A 222 -9.68 -2.92 -16.70
C ASN A 222 -9.51 -1.68 -15.81
N MET A 223 -9.64 -0.46 -16.35
CA MET A 223 -9.43 0.79 -15.60
C MET A 223 -10.27 0.84 -14.32
N GLY A 224 -11.57 0.56 -14.43
CA GLY A 224 -12.48 0.57 -13.28
C GLY A 224 -12.04 -0.43 -12.21
N ALA A 225 -11.74 -1.66 -12.62
CA ALA A 225 -11.27 -2.71 -11.72
C ALA A 225 -9.98 -2.30 -11.00
N PHE A 226 -9.02 -1.72 -11.72
CA PHE A 226 -7.75 -1.27 -11.15
C PHE A 226 -7.91 -0.10 -10.17
N VAL A 227 -8.73 0.91 -10.51
CA VAL A 227 -9.07 2.00 -9.60
C VAL A 227 -9.68 1.44 -8.32
N CYS A 228 -10.70 0.59 -8.44
CA CYS A 228 -11.39 0.03 -7.28
C CYS A 228 -10.51 -0.89 -6.44
N MET A 229 -9.70 -1.74 -7.07
CA MET A 229 -8.75 -2.57 -6.34
C MET A 229 -7.72 -1.71 -5.62
N GLN A 230 -7.10 -0.74 -6.31
CA GLN A 230 -6.07 0.11 -5.71
C GLN A 230 -6.61 0.92 -4.53
N MET A 231 -7.79 1.51 -4.66
CA MET A 231 -8.47 2.21 -3.56
C MET A 231 -8.78 1.32 -2.36
N ASN A 232 -9.03 0.04 -2.62
CA ASN A 232 -9.26 -0.96 -1.60
C ASN A 232 -8.00 -1.74 -1.21
N ASN A 233 -6.81 -1.18 -1.50
CA ASN A 233 -5.50 -1.76 -1.20
C ASN A 233 -5.37 -3.20 -1.70
N TRP A 234 -5.94 -3.49 -2.87
CA TRP A 234 -5.90 -4.80 -3.52
C TRP A 234 -6.42 -5.93 -2.63
N ARG A 235 -7.27 -5.63 -1.63
CA ARG A 235 -7.85 -6.63 -0.75
C ARG A 235 -8.77 -7.54 -1.56
N GLN A 236 -8.25 -8.69 -1.95
CA GLN A 236 -9.04 -9.81 -2.45
C GLN A 236 -9.07 -10.89 -1.38
N SER A 237 -10.24 -11.48 -1.15
CA SER A 237 -10.36 -12.68 -0.33
C SER A 237 -11.16 -13.74 -1.06
N SER A 238 -11.12 -14.98 -0.57
CA SER A 238 -12.01 -16.03 -1.07
C SER A 238 -13.49 -15.74 -0.86
N SER A 239 -13.84 -14.74 -0.04
CA SER A 239 -15.22 -14.40 0.35
C SER A 239 -15.75 -13.12 -0.29
N PHE A 240 -14.89 -12.32 -0.94
CA PHE A 240 -15.31 -11.13 -1.69
C PHE A 240 -14.22 -10.69 -2.68
N ALA A 241 -14.66 -10.18 -3.83
CA ALA A 241 -13.81 -9.52 -4.80
C ALA A 241 -14.34 -8.10 -5.08
N TRP A 242 -13.42 -7.15 -5.22
CA TRP A 242 -13.76 -5.80 -5.68
C TRP A 242 -13.83 -5.79 -7.20
N TRP A 243 -14.96 -5.33 -7.71
CA TRP A 243 -15.16 -5.10 -9.12
C TRP A 243 -15.37 -3.61 -9.34
N GLY A 244 -14.72 -3.09 -10.37
CA GLY A 244 -14.93 -1.73 -10.80
C GLY A 244 -15.43 -1.73 -12.23
N SER A 245 -16.43 -0.91 -12.49
CA SER A 245 -16.90 -0.65 -13.85
C SER A 245 -16.68 0.82 -14.16
N THR A 246 -16.10 1.10 -15.33
CA THR A 246 -16.20 2.43 -15.92
C THR A 246 -17.57 2.54 -16.57
N THR A 247 -18.24 3.67 -16.42
CA THR A 247 -19.39 3.95 -17.28
C THR A 247 -18.96 3.94 -18.76
N GLY A 248 -19.85 3.50 -19.65
CA GLY A 248 -19.70 3.80 -21.08
C GLY A 248 -19.86 5.30 -21.41
N THR A 249 -20.33 6.08 -20.43
CA THR A 249 -20.63 7.52 -20.48
C THR A 249 -19.73 8.30 -19.55
N SER A 250 -18.79 9.07 -20.09
CA SER A 250 -17.94 9.96 -19.29
C SER A 250 -18.73 11.06 -18.58
N PHE A 251 -18.23 11.58 -17.46
CA PHE A 251 -18.78 12.80 -16.89
C PHE A 251 -18.45 13.98 -17.79
N ALA A 252 -19.47 14.66 -18.30
CA ALA A 252 -19.27 15.85 -19.12
C ALA A 252 -18.66 16.98 -18.30
N LEU A 253 -17.67 17.67 -18.85
CA LEU A 253 -17.13 18.87 -18.21
C LEU A 253 -18.15 20.02 -18.32
N PRO A 254 -18.46 20.73 -17.23
CA PRO A 254 -19.30 21.91 -17.31
C PRO A 254 -18.58 23.01 -18.10
N GLU A 255 -19.27 23.60 -19.09
CA GLU A 255 -18.71 24.67 -19.95
C GLU A 255 -18.47 25.99 -19.19
N THR A 256 -19.20 26.20 -18.09
CA THR A 256 -19.11 27.41 -17.27
C THR A 256 -18.93 27.03 -15.80
N PRO A 257 -18.19 27.83 -15.01
CA PRO A 257 -18.11 27.64 -13.57
C PRO A 257 -19.52 27.65 -12.98
N VAL A 258 -19.91 26.53 -12.36
CA VAL A 258 -21.27 26.38 -11.89
C VAL A 258 -21.40 27.15 -10.57
N SER A 259 -22.05 28.31 -10.62
CA SER A 259 -22.42 29.05 -9.40
C SER A 259 -23.66 28.41 -8.79
N GLY A 260 -23.51 27.67 -7.69
CA GLY A 260 -24.62 27.06 -6.96
C GLY A 260 -24.25 26.70 -5.51
N GLU A 261 -25.27 26.45 -4.68
CA GLU A 261 -25.05 25.86 -3.35
C GLU A 261 -24.73 24.37 -3.50
N GLY A 262 -23.59 23.92 -2.96
CA GLY A 262 -23.14 22.52 -3.03
C GLY A 262 -21.66 22.39 -3.42
N GLU A 263 -21.11 21.18 -3.27
CA GLU A 263 -19.74 20.83 -3.72
C GLU A 263 -19.75 20.54 -5.22
N LEU A 264 -20.00 21.56 -6.04
CA LEU A 264 -20.03 21.43 -7.50
C LEU A 264 -18.61 21.29 -8.06
N PHE A 265 -18.44 20.42 -9.05
CA PHE A 265 -17.16 20.30 -9.75
C PHE A 265 -16.85 21.57 -10.54
N ASP A 266 -15.68 22.17 -10.30
CA ASP A 266 -15.19 23.36 -10.99
C ASP A 266 -13.84 23.05 -11.65
N PRO A 267 -13.78 22.91 -13.00
CA PRO A 267 -12.54 22.66 -13.73
C PRO A 267 -11.43 23.68 -13.43
N SER A 268 -11.79 24.92 -13.07
CA SER A 268 -10.80 25.98 -12.83
C SER A 268 -10.02 25.81 -11.52
N GLN A 269 -10.48 24.93 -10.62
CA GLN A 269 -9.74 24.56 -9.40
C GLN A 269 -8.60 23.58 -9.66
N HIS A 270 -8.56 22.97 -10.86
CA HIS A 270 -7.55 21.98 -11.22
C HIS A 270 -6.50 22.59 -12.16
N SER A 271 -5.23 22.42 -11.78
CA SER A 271 -4.07 22.88 -12.56
C SER A 271 -3.43 21.77 -13.39
N ALA A 272 -3.93 20.54 -13.26
CA ALA A 272 -3.42 19.37 -13.95
C ALA A 272 -4.56 18.38 -14.22
N TRP A 273 -4.41 17.60 -15.29
CA TRP A 273 -5.35 16.61 -15.80
C TRP A 273 -4.58 15.38 -16.28
N VAL A 274 -5.09 14.18 -16.06
CA VAL A 274 -4.39 12.94 -16.42
C VAL A 274 -5.10 12.19 -17.53
N THR A 275 -4.40 11.90 -18.62
CA THR A 275 -4.88 10.98 -19.66
C THR A 275 -4.12 9.67 -19.53
N VAL A 276 -4.82 8.55 -19.40
CA VAL A 276 -4.22 7.21 -19.39
C VAL A 276 -4.44 6.55 -20.75
N PHE A 277 -3.36 6.11 -21.40
CA PHE A 277 -3.40 5.66 -22.80
C PHE A 277 -2.86 4.23 -23.02
N SER A 278 -2.16 3.63 -22.06
CA SER A 278 -1.70 2.24 -22.20
C SER A 278 -1.51 1.52 -20.87
N MET A 279 -1.67 0.20 -20.88
CA MET A 279 -1.22 -0.68 -19.78
C MET A 279 0.15 -1.28 -20.12
N PRO A 280 1.02 -1.57 -19.14
CA PRO A 280 2.28 -2.25 -19.42
C PRO A 280 2.02 -3.70 -19.83
N GLU A 281 2.60 -4.14 -20.97
CA GLU A 281 2.39 -5.49 -21.53
C GLU A 281 2.78 -6.62 -20.56
N GLU A 282 3.76 -6.38 -19.67
CA GLU A 282 4.25 -7.36 -18.70
C GLU A 282 3.77 -7.10 -17.26
N ALA A 283 2.71 -6.30 -17.10
CA ALA A 283 2.16 -6.04 -15.78
C ALA A 283 1.54 -7.30 -15.18
N GLY A 284 2.28 -8.01 -14.33
CA GLY A 284 1.68 -8.94 -13.38
C GLY A 284 0.67 -8.19 -12.50
N PHE A 285 -0.49 -8.78 -12.26
CA PHE A 285 -1.43 -8.26 -11.25
C PHE A 285 -0.85 -8.53 -9.86
N PRO A 286 -0.96 -7.58 -8.91
CA PRO A 286 -1.57 -6.25 -9.00
C PRO A 286 -0.63 -5.16 -9.57
N ILE A 287 -1.17 -4.18 -10.32
CA ILE A 287 -0.41 -3.02 -10.83
C ILE A 287 -1.07 -1.67 -10.53
N ALA A 288 -0.35 -0.77 -9.87
CA ALA A 288 -0.85 0.57 -9.56
C ALA A 288 -1.09 1.40 -10.83
N LEU A 289 -2.16 2.19 -10.85
CA LEU A 289 -2.57 3.03 -11.98
C LEU A 289 -1.47 4.01 -12.42
N GLN A 290 -0.60 4.45 -11.50
CA GLN A 290 0.54 5.34 -11.78
C GLN A 290 1.64 4.66 -12.62
N LYS A 291 1.56 3.34 -12.83
CA LYS A 291 2.47 2.58 -13.69
C LYS A 291 1.97 2.47 -15.12
N PHE A 292 0.77 2.95 -15.40
CA PHE A 292 0.21 2.95 -16.74
C PHE A 292 0.92 4.00 -17.58
N GLY A 293 0.87 3.85 -18.90
CA GLY A 293 1.22 4.94 -19.80
C GLY A 293 0.22 6.06 -19.60
N MET A 294 0.69 7.17 -19.01
CA MET A 294 -0.14 8.33 -18.71
C MET A 294 0.57 9.63 -19.08
N GLU A 295 -0.21 10.64 -19.43
CA GLU A 295 0.22 12.01 -19.71
C GLU A 295 -0.48 12.97 -18.75
N VAL A 296 0.28 13.92 -18.19
CA VAL A 296 -0.25 15.00 -17.37
C VAL A 296 -0.29 16.27 -18.22
N SER A 297 -1.46 16.90 -18.32
CA SER A 297 -1.68 18.13 -19.08
C SER A 297 -2.18 19.26 -18.19
N ASP A 298 -1.95 20.51 -18.58
CA ASP A 298 -2.58 21.71 -17.99
C ASP A 298 -3.94 22.04 -18.64
N THR A 299 -4.32 21.32 -19.71
CA THR A 299 -5.60 21.50 -20.39
C THR A 299 -6.66 20.52 -19.89
N PRO A 300 -7.91 20.98 -19.66
CA PRO A 300 -9.02 20.09 -19.30
C PRO A 300 -9.27 18.95 -20.28
N CYS A 301 -9.86 17.87 -19.76
CA CYS A 301 -10.14 16.65 -20.52
C CYS A 301 -11.11 16.88 -21.68
N PRO A 302 -10.71 16.65 -22.95
CA PRO A 302 -11.56 16.97 -24.10
C PRO A 302 -12.80 16.08 -24.24
N HIS A 303 -12.80 14.89 -23.62
CA HIS A 303 -13.87 13.89 -23.72
C HIS A 303 -14.60 13.64 -22.39
N GLY A 304 -14.47 14.57 -21.44
CA GLY A 304 -15.02 14.40 -20.10
C GLY A 304 -14.10 13.62 -19.16
N LEU A 305 -14.65 13.23 -18.01
CA LEU A 305 -13.91 12.61 -16.91
C LEU A 305 -14.27 11.15 -16.75
N LEU A 306 -13.30 10.40 -16.25
CA LEU A 306 -13.45 9.01 -15.91
C LEU A 306 -14.36 8.87 -14.69
N ALA A 307 -15.50 8.21 -14.89
CA ALA A 307 -16.45 7.85 -13.84
C ALA A 307 -16.31 6.37 -13.52
N VAL A 308 -16.15 6.05 -12.23
CA VAL A 308 -15.97 4.67 -11.75
C VAL A 308 -16.94 4.38 -10.62
N ILE A 309 -17.57 3.21 -10.69
CA ILE A 309 -18.29 2.62 -9.55
C ILE A 309 -17.51 1.43 -9.04
N CYS A 310 -17.34 1.37 -7.72
CA CYS A 310 -16.73 0.24 -7.04
C CYS A 310 -17.80 -0.58 -6.32
N THR A 311 -17.94 -1.85 -6.72
CA THR A 311 -18.88 -2.79 -6.11
C THR A 311 -18.12 -3.95 -5.47
N VAL A 312 -18.67 -4.45 -4.37
CA VAL A 312 -18.20 -5.69 -3.75
C VAL A 312 -19.09 -6.82 -4.24
N GLN A 313 -18.50 -7.82 -4.87
CA GLN A 313 -19.21 -9.04 -5.21
C GLN A 313 -18.83 -10.14 -4.22
N SER A 314 -19.82 -10.67 -3.50
CA SER A 314 -19.69 -11.96 -2.84
C SER A 314 -19.76 -13.07 -3.89
N PRO A 315 -18.88 -14.08 -3.82
CA PRO A 315 -18.90 -15.22 -4.73
C PRO A 315 -20.18 -16.06 -4.61
#